data_AF-A0AA45Z4A6-F1
#
_entry.id   AF-A0AA45Z4A6-F1
#
_cell.length_a   1.000
_cell.length_b   1.000
_cell.length_c   1.000
_cell.angle_alpha   90.00
_cell.angle_beta   90.00
_cell.angle_gamma   90.00
#
_symmetry.space_group_name_H-M   'P 1'
#
loop_
_entity.id
_entity.type
_entity.pdbx_description
1 polymer ?
#
loop_
_entity_poly.entity_id
_entity_poly.type
_entity_poly.pdbx_seq_one_letter_code
_entity_poly.pdbx_strand_id
1 'polypeptide(L)'
;MTAQGPLLLNIYAPALVGDDNRTLAAVHGLERALPGLRMDWRVTEKRQLAVVPQRDAWLAQEAARGEFPFICNGDERYPVMVSGHNRSVSASPRGEPQFQLHAKLPLDAAVLSAAANVLEALAESANAFWGQATPDEAAVDIAYQTAPTLEGPPSPRRGLPALKLFEHIRSPEIPYYLGWLNYWSDASARAIGFPDPARDTEWLSRARRTATGGWIVQLTEAPLDLDDPAHLEALKRAYERFPEIGGRGVP
;
A
#
# COMPACT_ATOMS: atom_id res chain seq x y z
N MET A 1 5.52 -18.72 -20.57
CA MET A 1 5.73 -17.74 -19.49
C MET A 1 4.37 -17.50 -18.87
N THR A 2 4.13 -18.03 -17.67
CA THR A 2 3.00 -17.60 -16.83
C THR A 2 3.14 -16.10 -16.64
N ALA A 3 2.09 -15.33 -16.94
CA ALA A 3 2.11 -13.89 -16.69
C ALA A 3 2.26 -13.71 -15.17
N GLN A 4 3.36 -13.10 -14.72
CA GLN A 4 3.50 -12.73 -13.33
C GLN A 4 2.36 -11.77 -12.97
N GLY A 5 1.69 -12.02 -11.85
CA GLY A 5 0.66 -11.15 -11.32
C GLY A 5 1.20 -9.72 -11.08
N PRO A 6 0.33 -8.71 -11.03
CA PRO A 6 0.76 -7.32 -10.84
C PRO A 6 1.40 -7.10 -9.46
N LEU A 7 2.15 -6.00 -9.34
CA LEU A 7 2.48 -5.40 -8.05
C LEU A 7 1.28 -4.58 -7.57
N LEU A 8 0.76 -4.90 -6.38
CA LEU A 8 -0.31 -4.16 -5.73
C LEU A 8 0.25 -3.26 -4.64
N LEU A 9 -0.16 -2.00 -4.63
CA LEU A 9 0.16 -1.06 -3.57
C LEU A 9 -1.11 -0.65 -2.86
N ASN A 10 -1.08 -0.64 -1.53
CA ASN A 10 -2.15 -0.13 -0.68
C ASN A 10 -1.55 0.81 0.35
N ILE A 11 -2.09 2.02 0.43
CA ILE A 11 -1.57 3.11 1.24
C ILE A 11 -2.74 3.70 2.02
N TYR A 12 -2.55 3.84 3.33
CA TYR A 12 -3.57 4.30 4.26
C TYR A 12 -3.17 5.64 4.86
N ALA A 13 -4.06 6.61 4.72
CA ALA A 13 -3.80 8.01 5.02
C ALA A 13 -5.00 8.65 5.73
N PRO A 14 -4.84 9.85 6.32
CA PRO A 14 -5.96 10.66 6.76
C PRO A 14 -6.96 10.87 5.62
N ALA A 15 -8.26 10.89 5.92
CA ALA A 15 -9.32 11.15 4.94
C ALA A 15 -9.01 12.38 4.08
N LEU A 16 -9.42 12.35 2.82
CA LEU A 16 -9.36 13.52 1.96
C LEU A 16 -10.35 14.58 2.47
N VAL A 17 -9.91 15.83 2.48
CA VAL A 17 -10.76 16.99 2.73
C VAL A 17 -10.99 17.74 1.42
N GLY A 18 -11.90 18.72 1.38
CA GLY A 18 -12.08 19.54 0.19
C GLY A 18 -10.78 20.31 -0.14
N ASP A 19 -10.52 20.48 -1.44
CA ASP A 19 -9.36 21.19 -2.02
C ASP A 19 -8.00 20.59 -1.63
N ASP A 20 -7.98 19.26 -1.49
CA ASP A 20 -6.79 18.54 -1.08
C ASP A 20 -5.81 18.30 -2.24
N ASN A 21 -4.61 18.88 -2.14
CA ASN A 21 -3.59 18.75 -3.19
C ASN A 21 -2.97 17.34 -3.27
N ARG A 22 -3.25 16.45 -2.32
CA ARG A 22 -2.68 15.09 -2.25
C ARG A 22 -3.07 14.25 -3.47
N THR A 23 -4.26 14.45 -4.04
CA THR A 23 -4.70 13.73 -5.25
C THR A 23 -3.77 14.00 -6.43
N LEU A 24 -3.50 15.29 -6.70
CA LEU A 24 -2.59 15.70 -7.77
C LEU A 24 -1.15 15.32 -7.46
N ALA A 25 -0.71 15.53 -6.21
CA ALA A 25 0.64 15.21 -5.77
C ALA A 25 0.96 13.72 -5.95
N ALA A 26 0.02 12.82 -5.62
CA ALA A 26 0.21 11.39 -5.77
C ALA A 26 0.35 10.97 -7.25
N VAL A 27 -0.47 11.53 -8.14
CA VAL A 27 -0.36 11.26 -9.59
C VAL A 27 0.98 11.74 -10.13
N HIS A 28 1.38 12.97 -9.83
CA HIS A 28 2.70 13.49 -10.25
C HIS A 28 3.85 12.72 -9.61
N GLY A 29 3.72 12.30 -8.35
CA GLY A 29 4.70 11.49 -7.65
C GLY A 29 4.95 10.16 -8.35
N LEU A 30 3.86 9.47 -8.72
CA LEU A 30 3.92 8.23 -9.49
C LEU A 30 4.61 8.42 -10.85
N GLU A 31 4.25 9.46 -11.60
CA GLU A 31 4.87 9.77 -12.90
C GLU A 31 6.37 10.09 -12.78
N ARG A 32 6.78 10.78 -11.70
CA ARG A 32 8.20 11.04 -11.42
C ARG A 32 8.95 9.76 -11.03
N ALA A 33 8.31 8.87 -10.29
CA ALA A 33 8.93 7.63 -9.82
C ALA A 33 9.07 6.58 -10.93
N LEU A 34 8.22 6.61 -11.96
CA LEU A 34 8.29 5.70 -13.11
C LEU A 34 8.48 6.49 -14.42
N PRO A 35 9.72 6.69 -14.88
CA PRO A 35 10.01 7.49 -16.08
C PRO A 35 9.25 7.01 -17.33
N GLY A 36 8.65 7.96 -18.06
CA GLY A 36 7.86 7.67 -19.26
C GLY A 36 6.39 7.33 -18.99
N LEU A 37 6.00 7.16 -17.72
CA LEU A 37 4.60 7.00 -17.34
C LEU A 37 3.83 8.32 -17.49
N ARG A 38 2.63 8.21 -18.08
CA ARG A 38 1.67 9.31 -18.22
C ARG A 38 0.29 8.85 -17.80
N MET A 39 -0.24 9.40 -16.73
CA MET A 39 -1.55 9.02 -16.18
C MET A 39 -2.67 9.88 -16.79
N ASP A 40 -2.86 9.82 -18.10
CA ASP A 40 -3.74 10.75 -18.84
C ASP A 40 -5.12 10.14 -19.22
N TRP A 41 -5.47 8.97 -18.68
CA TRP A 41 -6.67 8.23 -19.07
C TRP A 41 -7.55 7.84 -17.88
N ARG A 42 -8.86 7.75 -18.13
CA ARG A 42 -9.84 7.18 -17.18
C ARG A 42 -10.64 6.06 -17.83
N VAL A 43 -11.28 5.25 -17.00
CA VAL A 43 -12.31 4.32 -17.43
C VAL A 43 -13.67 4.97 -17.24
N THR A 44 -14.43 5.09 -18.33
CA THR A 44 -15.80 5.61 -18.31
C THR A 44 -16.78 4.60 -17.70
N GLU A 45 -17.99 5.04 -17.36
CA GLU A 45 -19.06 4.15 -16.89
C GLU A 45 -19.36 2.98 -17.85
N LYS A 46 -19.15 3.20 -19.16
CA LYS A 46 -19.27 2.17 -20.20
C LYS A 46 -18.08 1.21 -20.27
N ARG A 47 -17.17 1.28 -19.30
CA ARG A 47 -15.91 0.51 -19.21
C ARG A 47 -14.99 0.72 -20.41
N GLN A 48 -15.00 1.93 -20.97
CA GLN A 48 -14.14 2.31 -22.10
C GLN A 48 -13.07 3.29 -21.65
N LEU A 49 -11.86 3.17 -22.20
CA LEU A 49 -10.78 4.12 -22.01
C LEU A 49 -11.11 5.45 -22.68
N ALA A 50 -10.93 6.54 -21.94
CA ALA A 50 -11.04 7.89 -22.45
C ALA A 50 -9.90 8.77 -21.91
N VAL A 51 -9.29 9.57 -22.79
CA VAL A 51 -8.33 10.59 -22.38
C VAL A 51 -9.02 11.59 -21.46
N VAL A 52 -8.30 12.08 -20.45
CA VAL A 52 -8.74 13.15 -19.56
C VAL A 52 -8.16 14.47 -20.05
N PRO A 53 -8.96 15.35 -20.70
CA PRO A 53 -8.48 16.67 -21.11
C PRO A 53 -8.20 17.53 -19.87
N GLN A 54 -7.12 18.31 -19.90
CA GLN A 54 -6.71 19.16 -18.77
C GLN A 54 -6.67 18.36 -17.45
N ARG A 55 -6.06 17.17 -17.49
CA ARG A 55 -6.02 16.20 -16.39
C ARG A 55 -5.84 16.81 -15.00
N ASP A 56 -4.84 17.68 -14.83
CA ASP A 56 -4.54 18.25 -13.53
C ASP A 56 -5.69 19.14 -13.00
N ALA A 57 -6.36 19.88 -13.88
CA ALA A 57 -7.55 20.66 -13.53
C ALA A 57 -8.74 19.75 -13.21
N TRP A 58 -8.90 18.64 -13.93
CA TRP A 58 -9.91 17.63 -13.62
C TRP A 58 -9.66 16.95 -12.26
N LEU A 59 -8.42 16.54 -11.98
CA LEU A 59 -8.02 15.97 -10.68
C LEU A 59 -8.26 16.95 -9.53
N ALA A 60 -7.97 18.24 -9.74
CA ALA A 60 -8.26 19.27 -8.75
C ALA A 60 -9.76 19.43 -8.49
N GLN A 61 -10.61 19.31 -9.53
CA GLN A 61 -12.08 19.35 -9.36
C GLN A 61 -12.62 18.15 -8.59
N GLU A 62 -12.10 16.94 -8.81
CA GLU A 62 -12.51 15.77 -8.02
C GLU A 62 -11.97 15.86 -6.59
N ALA A 63 -10.75 16.35 -6.40
CA ALA A 63 -10.20 16.60 -5.07
C ALA A 63 -11.00 17.65 -4.27
N ALA A 64 -11.57 18.67 -4.93
CA ALA A 64 -12.49 19.63 -4.32
C ALA A 64 -13.75 18.96 -3.72
N ARG A 65 -14.11 17.77 -4.20
CA ARG A 65 -15.21 16.94 -3.69
C ARG A 65 -14.76 15.93 -2.62
N GLY A 66 -13.47 15.95 -2.24
CA GLY A 66 -12.88 14.96 -1.33
C GLY A 66 -12.69 13.59 -1.98
N GLU A 67 -12.61 13.54 -3.32
CA GLU A 67 -12.48 12.29 -4.08
C GLU A 67 -11.06 12.11 -4.65
N PHE A 68 -10.69 10.85 -4.82
CA PHE A 68 -9.55 10.46 -5.64
C PHE A 68 -10.07 9.56 -6.77
N PRO A 69 -10.23 10.09 -7.99
CA PRO A 69 -10.84 9.32 -9.05
C PRO A 69 -9.90 8.22 -9.55
N PHE A 70 -10.47 7.19 -10.17
CA PHE A 70 -9.68 6.21 -10.92
C PHE A 70 -9.00 6.88 -12.13
N ILE A 71 -7.69 6.68 -12.27
CA ILE A 71 -6.89 7.16 -13.39
C ILE A 71 -5.84 6.12 -13.78
N CYS A 72 -5.50 6.05 -15.07
CA CYS A 72 -4.61 5.05 -15.64
C CYS A 72 -3.77 5.63 -16.79
N ASN A 73 -2.83 4.83 -17.29
CA ASN A 73 -1.96 5.20 -18.40
C ASN A 73 -2.54 4.96 -19.81
N GLY A 74 -3.69 4.29 -19.90
CA GLY A 74 -4.34 3.98 -21.18
C GLY A 74 -3.65 2.90 -22.02
N ASP A 75 -2.61 2.24 -21.50
CA ASP A 75 -1.98 1.09 -22.16
C ASP A 75 -2.54 -0.21 -21.59
N GLU A 76 -3.43 -0.86 -22.35
CA GLU A 76 -4.05 -2.13 -21.94
C GLU A 76 -3.05 -3.29 -21.85
N ARG A 77 -1.90 -3.20 -22.52
CA ARG A 77 -0.84 -4.23 -22.50
C ARG A 77 0.14 -4.02 -21.35
N TYR A 78 0.21 -2.81 -20.82
CA TYR A 78 1.06 -2.43 -19.70
C TYR A 78 0.26 -1.57 -18.70
N PRO A 79 -0.79 -2.13 -18.07
CA PRO A 79 -1.74 -1.32 -17.33
C PRO A 79 -1.15 -0.82 -16.02
N VAL A 80 -1.02 0.50 -15.90
CA VAL A 80 -0.72 1.20 -14.65
C VAL A 80 -1.96 1.96 -14.22
N MET A 81 -2.42 1.72 -13.00
CA MET A 81 -3.66 2.25 -12.47
C MET A 81 -3.46 2.78 -11.05
N VAL A 82 -4.16 3.87 -10.72
CA VAL A 82 -4.28 4.37 -9.36
C VAL A 82 -5.72 4.83 -9.12
N SER A 83 -6.23 4.54 -7.94
CA SER A 83 -7.54 5.00 -7.47
C SER A 83 -7.49 5.20 -5.97
N GLY A 84 -8.43 5.97 -5.44
CA GLY A 84 -8.59 6.07 -4.00
C GLY A 84 -10.05 6.00 -3.59
N HIS A 85 -10.26 5.64 -2.33
CA HIS A 85 -11.59 5.60 -1.75
C HIS A 85 -11.53 5.98 -0.28
N ASN A 86 -12.53 6.74 0.16
CA ASN A 86 -12.72 7.03 1.57
C ASN A 86 -13.34 5.81 2.25
N ARG A 87 -12.74 5.41 3.36
CA ARG A 87 -13.22 4.33 4.21
C ARG A 87 -14.20 4.91 5.22
N SER A 88 -15.31 4.21 5.44
CA SER A 88 -16.28 4.64 6.44
C SER A 88 -15.67 4.61 7.84
N VAL A 89 -16.21 5.45 8.72
CA VAL A 89 -15.92 5.47 10.15
C VAL A 89 -16.04 4.06 10.75
N SER A 90 -17.12 3.34 10.44
CA SER A 90 -17.38 1.99 10.95
C SER A 90 -16.37 0.93 10.52
N ALA A 91 -15.63 1.18 9.42
CA ALA A 91 -14.64 0.25 8.88
C ALA A 91 -13.21 0.67 9.25
N SER A 92 -13.03 1.73 10.04
CA SER A 92 -11.73 2.36 10.28
C SER A 92 -11.37 2.36 11.78
N PRO A 93 -10.08 2.28 12.14
CA PRO A 93 -9.59 2.40 13.50
C PRO A 93 -10.22 3.57 14.24
N ARG A 94 -10.61 3.30 15.49
CA ARG A 94 -11.21 4.28 16.42
C ARG A 94 -12.47 5.00 15.91
N GLY A 95 -13.03 4.58 14.78
CA GLY A 95 -14.13 5.30 14.15
C GLY A 95 -13.72 6.60 13.46
N GLU A 96 -12.47 6.73 13.03
CA GLU A 96 -11.98 7.93 12.32
C GLU A 96 -12.02 7.69 10.81
N PRO A 97 -12.50 8.64 9.98
CA PRO A 97 -12.52 8.46 8.53
C PRO A 97 -11.09 8.39 7.98
N GLN A 98 -10.86 7.49 7.03
CA GLN A 98 -9.55 7.29 6.40
C GLN A 98 -9.64 7.29 4.89
N PHE A 99 -8.52 7.56 4.25
CA PHE A 99 -8.36 7.45 2.81
C PHE A 99 -7.46 6.24 2.50
N GLN A 100 -7.92 5.37 1.61
CA GLN A 100 -7.07 4.33 1.02
C GLN A 100 -6.76 4.67 -0.42
N LEU A 101 -5.47 4.76 -0.73
CA LEU A 101 -4.94 4.86 -2.07
C LEU A 101 -4.50 3.46 -2.52
N HIS A 102 -4.96 3.05 -3.69
CA HIS A 102 -4.62 1.77 -4.30
C HIS A 102 -3.94 2.01 -5.64
N ALA A 103 -2.81 1.35 -5.88
CA ALA A 103 -2.18 1.33 -7.18
C ALA A 103 -1.87 -0.09 -7.63
N LYS A 104 -1.92 -0.29 -8.95
CA LYS A 104 -1.62 -1.56 -9.59
C LYS A 104 -0.67 -1.31 -10.76
N LEU A 105 0.47 -2.00 -10.75
CA LEU A 105 1.52 -1.89 -11.75
C LEU A 105 1.89 -3.28 -12.28
N PRO A 106 2.38 -3.40 -13.52
CA PRO A 106 2.98 -4.64 -14.00
C PRO A 106 4.20 -5.02 -13.14
N LEU A 107 4.42 -6.31 -12.92
CA LEU A 107 5.59 -6.80 -12.19
C LEU A 107 6.68 -7.17 -13.20
N ASP A 108 7.54 -6.20 -13.53
CA ASP A 108 8.69 -6.39 -14.43
C ASP A 108 9.95 -5.71 -13.88
N ALA A 109 11.09 -5.86 -14.58
CA ALA A 109 12.36 -5.31 -14.13
C ALA A 109 12.35 -3.78 -13.91
N ALA A 110 11.58 -3.03 -14.71
CA ALA A 110 11.51 -1.58 -14.59
C ALA A 110 10.73 -1.17 -13.33
N VAL A 111 9.56 -1.77 -13.11
CA VAL A 111 8.75 -1.54 -11.91
C VAL A 111 9.46 -2.03 -10.66
N LEU A 112 10.13 -3.18 -10.71
CA LEU A 112 10.92 -3.70 -9.58
C LEU A 112 12.02 -2.72 -9.15
N SER A 113 12.74 -2.15 -10.12
CA SER A 113 13.78 -1.15 -9.85
C SER A 113 13.21 0.15 -9.27
N ALA A 114 11.97 0.49 -9.61
CA ALA A 114 11.30 1.72 -9.17
C ALA A 114 10.39 1.52 -7.94
N ALA A 115 10.08 0.29 -7.52
CA ALA A 115 8.98 -0.02 -6.60
C ALA A 115 9.07 0.73 -5.27
N ALA A 116 10.27 0.81 -4.68
CA ALA A 116 10.51 1.55 -3.44
C ALA A 116 10.24 3.06 -3.61
N ASN A 117 10.63 3.63 -4.74
CA ASN A 117 10.42 5.04 -5.05
C ASN A 117 8.96 5.34 -5.37
N VAL A 118 8.26 4.40 -6.04
CA VAL A 118 6.82 4.50 -6.29
C VAL A 118 6.04 4.46 -4.98
N LEU A 119 6.36 3.51 -4.10
CA LEU A 119 5.73 3.39 -2.78
C LEU A 119 5.97 4.65 -1.94
N GLU A 120 7.21 5.15 -1.86
CA GLU A 120 7.51 6.41 -1.18
C GLU A 120 6.73 7.57 -1.79
N ALA A 121 6.80 7.76 -3.11
CA ALA A 121 6.18 8.90 -3.76
C ALA A 121 4.67 8.95 -3.52
N LEU A 122 3.98 7.82 -3.61
CA LEU A 122 2.55 7.74 -3.34
C LEU A 122 2.24 7.93 -1.86
N ALA A 123 3.00 7.31 -0.96
CA ALA A 123 2.77 7.38 0.47
C ALA A 123 3.01 8.78 1.05
N GLU A 124 4.12 9.41 0.68
CA GLU A 124 4.47 10.77 1.06
C GLU A 124 3.47 11.78 0.49
N SER A 125 3.09 11.62 -0.78
CA SER A 125 2.10 12.51 -1.39
C SER A 125 0.71 12.37 -0.75
N ALA A 126 0.37 11.21 -0.19
CA ALA A 126 -0.89 11.00 0.50
C ALA A 126 -0.86 11.43 1.98
N ASN A 127 0.31 11.86 2.51
CA ASN A 127 0.55 11.98 3.95
C ASN A 127 0.16 10.70 4.71
N ALA A 128 0.56 9.56 4.16
CA ALA A 128 0.14 8.26 4.65
C ALA A 128 0.64 8.00 6.08
N PHE A 129 -0.17 7.29 6.85
CA PHE A 129 0.28 6.65 8.09
C PHE A 129 1.25 5.52 7.73
N TRP A 130 0.83 4.64 6.84
CA TRP A 130 1.61 3.50 6.36
C TRP A 130 1.10 3.03 5.00
N GLY A 131 1.88 2.19 4.33
CA GLY A 131 1.49 1.55 3.08
C GLY A 131 2.38 0.35 2.77
N GLN A 132 2.03 -0.40 1.73
CA GLN A 132 2.81 -1.55 1.29
C GLN A 132 2.78 -1.72 -0.22
N ALA A 133 3.76 -2.44 -0.76
CA ALA A 133 3.74 -3.01 -2.10
C ALA A 133 3.96 -4.53 -2.02
N THR A 134 3.12 -5.33 -2.69
CA THR A 134 3.17 -6.81 -2.67
C THR A 134 2.70 -7.39 -4.00
N PRO A 135 3.35 -8.44 -4.53
CA PRO A 135 2.83 -9.20 -5.66
C PRO A 135 1.42 -9.76 -5.39
N ASP A 136 0.56 -9.77 -6.40
CA ASP A 136 -0.84 -10.21 -6.30
C ASP A 136 -1.01 -11.60 -5.66
N GLU A 137 -0.17 -12.57 -6.05
CA GLU A 137 -0.24 -13.93 -5.51
C GLU A 137 0.01 -13.97 -3.99
N ALA A 138 1.04 -13.26 -3.51
CA ALA A 138 1.30 -13.14 -2.07
C ALA A 138 0.24 -12.29 -1.36
N ALA A 139 -0.34 -11.29 -2.03
CA ALA A 139 -1.40 -10.46 -1.48
C ALA A 139 -2.68 -11.26 -1.18
N VAL A 140 -2.98 -12.32 -1.96
CA VAL A 140 -4.11 -13.22 -1.70
C VAL A 140 -3.93 -13.94 -0.35
N ASP A 141 -2.77 -14.52 -0.08
CA ASP A 141 -2.49 -15.18 1.20
C ASP A 141 -2.52 -14.19 2.38
N ILE A 142 -2.03 -12.95 2.18
CA ILE A 142 -2.11 -11.88 3.18
C ILE A 142 -3.57 -11.47 3.44
N ALA A 143 -4.43 -11.43 2.42
CA ALA A 143 -5.84 -11.12 2.58
C ALA A 143 -6.56 -12.15 3.48
N TYR A 144 -6.19 -13.43 3.41
CA TYR A 144 -6.72 -14.49 4.29
C TYR A 144 -6.37 -14.29 5.77
N GLN A 145 -5.41 -13.41 6.10
CA GLN A 145 -5.10 -13.08 7.49
C GLN A 145 -6.18 -12.21 8.16
N THR A 146 -6.99 -11.47 7.39
CA THR A 146 -8.00 -10.53 7.89
C THR A 146 -9.43 -10.92 7.53
N ALA A 147 -9.63 -11.68 6.45
CA ALA A 147 -10.96 -11.97 5.92
C ALA A 147 -11.74 -12.94 6.85
N PRO A 148 -12.93 -12.58 7.36
CA PRO A 148 -13.92 -13.58 7.71
C PRO A 148 -14.32 -14.25 6.39
N THR A 149 -14.04 -15.54 6.25
CA THR A 149 -14.45 -16.28 5.06
C THR A 149 -15.93 -16.64 5.22
N LEU A 150 -16.59 -17.07 4.13
CA LEU A 150 -17.91 -17.75 4.23
C LEU A 150 -17.87 -18.95 5.19
N GLU A 151 -16.67 -19.44 5.53
CA GLU A 151 -16.40 -20.58 6.40
C GLU A 151 -16.15 -20.19 7.87
N GLY A 152 -16.17 -18.90 8.23
CA GLY A 152 -16.08 -18.42 9.61
C GLY A 152 -14.94 -17.42 9.88
N PRO A 153 -14.30 -17.44 11.07
CA PRO A 153 -13.25 -16.49 11.44
C PRO A 153 -12.05 -16.54 10.47
N PRO A 154 -11.11 -15.56 10.53
CA PRO A 154 -9.90 -15.60 9.71
C PRO A 154 -9.25 -16.99 9.71
N SER A 155 -8.93 -17.49 8.52
CA SER A 155 -8.25 -18.77 8.31
C SER A 155 -6.92 -18.52 7.59
N PRO A 156 -5.92 -17.96 8.30
CA PRO A 156 -4.63 -17.66 7.71
C PRO A 156 -3.99 -18.93 7.17
N ARG A 157 -3.42 -18.81 5.97
CA ARG A 157 -2.70 -19.92 5.34
C ARG A 157 -1.24 -19.93 5.79
N ARG A 158 -0.57 -21.06 5.56
CA ARG A 158 0.90 -21.17 5.64
C ARG A 158 1.50 -20.83 7.01
N GLY A 159 0.70 -20.93 8.08
CA GLY A 159 1.11 -20.59 9.44
C GLY A 159 1.29 -19.09 9.68
N LEU A 160 0.74 -18.23 8.82
CA LEU A 160 0.65 -16.80 9.07
C LEU A 160 -0.31 -16.52 10.23
N PRO A 161 -0.16 -15.39 10.92
CA PRO A 161 -1.05 -15.05 12.02
C PRO A 161 -2.40 -14.53 11.54
N ALA A 162 -3.43 -14.76 12.34
CA ALA A 162 -4.70 -14.05 12.23
C ALA A 162 -4.51 -12.61 12.69
N LEU A 163 -5.10 -11.67 11.94
CA LEU A 163 -5.07 -10.25 12.21
C LEU A 163 -6.48 -9.78 12.54
N LYS A 164 -6.59 -8.71 13.32
CA LYS A 164 -7.90 -8.11 13.63
C LYS A 164 -8.48 -7.43 12.39
N LEU A 165 -9.80 -7.31 12.38
CA LEU A 165 -10.50 -6.41 11.45
C LEU A 165 -10.04 -4.98 11.68
N PHE A 166 -10.12 -4.17 10.62
CA PHE A 166 -9.61 -2.81 10.59
C PHE A 166 -10.19 -1.92 11.71
N GLU A 167 -11.50 -2.02 11.95
CA GLU A 167 -12.23 -1.29 12.98
C GLU A 167 -11.82 -1.67 14.41
N HIS A 168 -11.20 -2.83 14.59
CA HIS A 168 -10.72 -3.31 15.89
C HIS A 168 -9.25 -2.95 16.17
N ILE A 169 -8.61 -2.21 15.25
CA ILE A 169 -7.24 -1.74 15.43
C ILE A 169 -7.27 -0.41 16.19
N ARG A 170 -6.41 -0.30 17.21
CA ARG A 170 -6.49 0.76 18.22
C ARG A 170 -6.01 2.13 17.73
N SER A 171 -5.25 2.20 16.63
CA SER A 171 -4.79 3.48 16.07
C SER A 171 -4.52 3.35 14.56
N PRO A 172 -4.71 4.44 13.80
CA PRO A 172 -4.43 4.47 12.35
C PRO A 172 -2.95 4.31 12.02
N GLU A 173 -2.05 4.68 12.94
CA GLU A 173 -0.61 4.54 12.80
C GLU A 173 -0.13 3.09 12.86
N ILE A 174 -0.92 2.15 13.39
CA ILE A 174 -0.54 0.73 13.43
C ILE A 174 -0.83 0.10 12.06
N PRO A 175 0.20 -0.41 11.34
CA PRO A 175 -0.01 -1.11 10.09
C PRO A 175 -0.88 -2.34 10.28
N TYR A 176 -1.77 -2.60 9.32
CA TYR A 176 -2.69 -3.73 9.46
C TYR A 176 -2.07 -5.04 9.02
N TYR A 177 -1.21 -5.00 8.02
CA TYR A 177 -0.54 -6.15 7.46
C TYR A 177 0.78 -5.69 6.84
N LEU A 178 1.66 -6.65 6.61
CA LEU A 178 2.96 -6.45 5.97
C LEU A 178 2.89 -6.85 4.51
N GLY A 179 3.68 -6.15 3.68
CA GLY A 179 3.93 -6.52 2.29
C GLY A 179 5.40 -6.78 2.01
N TRP A 180 5.75 -6.93 0.72
CA TRP A 180 7.15 -7.04 0.30
C TRP A 180 7.95 -5.79 0.67
N LEU A 181 7.44 -4.63 0.22
CA LEU A 181 7.91 -3.31 0.63
C LEU A 181 6.89 -2.69 1.56
N ASN A 182 7.37 -1.97 2.57
CA ASN A 182 6.53 -1.31 3.55
C ASN A 182 6.96 0.14 3.69
N TYR A 183 6.00 1.05 3.63
CA TYR A 183 6.17 2.42 4.06
C TYR A 183 5.59 2.59 5.46
N TRP A 184 6.36 3.16 6.36
CA TRP A 184 5.89 3.58 7.68
C TRP A 184 6.22 5.04 7.87
N SER A 185 5.21 5.88 8.13
CA SER A 185 5.45 7.22 8.65
C SER A 185 6.28 7.15 9.92
N ASP A 186 6.90 8.25 10.31
CA ASP A 186 7.66 8.28 11.55
C ASP A 186 6.79 7.92 12.78
N ALA A 187 5.51 8.32 12.78
CA ALA A 187 4.56 7.94 13.82
C ALA A 187 4.25 6.43 13.82
N SER A 188 4.04 5.84 12.64
CA SER A 188 3.83 4.40 12.48
C SER A 188 5.04 3.57 12.90
N ALA A 189 6.24 4.01 12.51
CA ALA A 189 7.50 3.37 12.91
C ALA A 189 7.65 3.36 14.45
N ARG A 190 7.36 4.49 15.11
CA ARG A 190 7.35 4.55 16.59
C ARG A 190 6.27 3.64 17.19
N ALA A 191 5.07 3.60 16.63
CA ALA A 191 3.96 2.79 17.15
C ALA A 191 4.27 1.29 17.15
N ILE A 192 5.05 0.80 16.20
CA ILE A 192 5.49 -0.61 16.13
C ILE A 192 6.87 -0.87 16.74
N GLY A 193 7.53 0.17 17.28
CA GLY A 193 8.85 0.06 17.89
C GLY A 193 9.98 -0.18 16.89
N PHE A 194 9.93 0.46 15.72
CA PHE A 194 10.97 0.45 14.70
C PHE A 194 11.64 1.84 14.57
N PRO A 195 12.97 1.93 14.43
CA PRO A 195 13.93 0.84 14.51
C PRO A 195 14.41 0.57 15.95
N ASP A 196 14.69 -0.69 16.24
CA ASP A 196 15.51 -1.17 17.36
C ASP A 196 16.83 -1.71 16.79
N PRO A 197 17.95 -0.98 16.92
CA PRO A 197 19.24 -1.40 16.35
C PRO A 197 19.75 -2.76 16.84
N ALA A 198 19.28 -3.24 18.00
CA ALA A 198 19.69 -4.55 18.52
C ALA A 198 18.90 -5.71 17.91
N ARG A 199 17.71 -5.44 17.35
CA ARG A 199 16.78 -6.47 16.85
C ARG A 199 16.51 -6.36 15.35
N ASP A 200 16.74 -5.20 14.76
CA ASP A 200 16.30 -4.86 13.41
C ASP A 200 17.42 -4.80 12.38
N THR A 201 18.62 -5.29 12.71
CA THR A 201 19.79 -5.25 11.81
C THR A 201 19.49 -5.81 10.42
N GLU A 202 18.72 -6.90 10.32
CA GLU A 202 18.29 -7.47 9.05
C GLU A 202 17.49 -6.46 8.22
N TRP A 203 16.42 -5.89 8.77
CA TRP A 203 15.56 -4.93 8.05
C TRP A 203 16.23 -3.59 7.84
N LEU A 204 17.05 -3.12 8.78
CA LEU A 204 17.83 -1.88 8.67
C LEU A 204 18.82 -1.94 7.51
N SER A 205 19.36 -3.11 7.18
CA SER A 205 20.25 -3.27 6.01
C SER A 205 19.51 -3.03 4.68
N ARG A 206 18.17 -3.15 4.68
CA ARG A 206 17.28 -2.97 3.53
C ARG A 206 16.21 -1.89 3.79
N ALA A 207 16.52 -0.93 4.66
CA ALA A 207 15.65 0.17 4.98
C ALA A 207 16.31 1.51 4.65
N ARG A 208 15.50 2.50 4.29
CA ARG A 208 15.95 3.88 4.13
C ARG A 208 14.95 4.85 4.71
N ARG A 209 15.45 5.97 5.24
CA ARG A 209 14.61 7.09 5.65
C ARG A 209 14.09 7.83 4.43
N THR A 210 12.87 8.33 4.54
CA THR A 210 12.26 9.25 3.57
C THR A 210 12.54 10.70 3.97
N ALA A 211 12.27 11.63 3.06
CA ALA A 211 12.50 13.06 3.30
C ALA A 211 11.65 13.65 4.44
N THR A 212 10.49 13.07 4.74
CA THR A 212 9.59 13.53 5.82
C THR A 212 9.83 12.81 7.14
N GLY A 213 10.85 11.94 7.19
CA GLY A 213 11.23 11.19 8.39
C GLY A 213 10.63 9.79 8.49
N GLY A 214 9.75 9.39 7.55
CA GLY A 214 9.27 8.02 7.42
C GLY A 214 10.36 7.03 7.01
N TRP A 215 9.94 5.79 6.78
CA TRP A 215 10.78 4.66 6.41
C TRP A 215 10.20 3.91 5.22
N ILE A 216 11.08 3.53 4.30
CA ILE A 216 10.84 2.42 3.38
C ILE A 216 11.61 1.22 3.89
N VAL A 217 10.94 0.09 4.06
CA VAL A 217 11.51 -1.16 4.59
C VAL A 217 11.17 -2.32 3.68
N GLN A 218 12.20 -3.04 3.23
CA GLN A 218 12.07 -4.20 2.36
C GLN A 218 12.27 -5.50 3.17
N LEU A 219 11.29 -6.41 3.10
CA LEU A 219 11.35 -7.67 3.86
C LEU A 219 12.30 -8.70 3.23
N THR A 220 12.31 -8.78 1.90
CA THR A 220 13.08 -9.77 1.12
C THR A 220 13.75 -9.09 -0.07
N GLU A 221 14.90 -9.59 -0.53
CA GLU A 221 15.64 -8.97 -1.66
C GLU A 221 14.85 -9.02 -2.98
N ALA A 222 14.11 -10.10 -3.21
CA ALA A 222 13.20 -10.28 -4.33
C ALA A 222 11.74 -10.07 -3.90
N PRO A 223 10.81 -9.82 -4.85
CA PRO A 223 9.39 -9.74 -4.57
C PRO A 223 8.89 -10.93 -3.77
N LEU A 224 8.01 -10.65 -2.81
CA LEU A 224 7.49 -11.67 -1.91
C LEU A 224 6.77 -12.77 -2.69
N ASP A 225 7.24 -13.99 -2.49
CA ASP A 225 6.71 -15.23 -3.05
C ASP A 225 6.52 -16.20 -1.88
N LEU A 226 5.28 -16.55 -1.57
CA LEU A 226 4.97 -17.35 -0.37
C LEU A 226 5.01 -18.86 -0.63
N ASP A 227 5.33 -19.28 -1.85
CA ASP A 227 5.74 -20.65 -2.15
C ASP A 227 7.23 -20.87 -1.88
N ASP A 228 8.05 -19.80 -1.85
CA ASP A 228 9.42 -19.84 -1.34
C ASP A 228 9.42 -19.87 0.21
N PRO A 229 9.92 -20.95 0.84
CA PRO A 229 9.99 -21.04 2.29
C PRO A 229 10.80 -19.91 2.94
N ALA A 230 11.85 -19.41 2.31
CA ALA A 230 12.69 -18.35 2.86
C ALA A 230 11.92 -17.03 2.97
N HIS A 231 11.10 -16.72 1.97
CA HIS A 231 10.23 -15.55 1.95
C HIS A 231 9.10 -15.67 2.98
N LEU A 232 8.46 -16.83 3.07
CA LEU A 232 7.43 -17.09 4.08
C LEU A 232 7.99 -16.94 5.51
N GLU A 233 9.17 -17.50 5.78
CA GLU A 233 9.81 -17.39 7.08
C GLU A 233 10.25 -15.94 7.37
N ALA A 234 10.70 -15.18 6.38
CA ALA A 234 10.99 -13.75 6.55
C ALA A 234 9.73 -12.95 6.96
N LEU A 235 8.58 -13.22 6.33
CA LEU A 235 7.30 -12.60 6.69
C LEU A 235 6.86 -12.99 8.11
N LYS A 236 6.97 -14.26 8.49
CA LYS A 236 6.65 -14.72 9.86
C LYS A 236 7.54 -14.05 10.91
N ARG A 237 8.86 -14.01 10.70
CA ARG A 237 9.79 -13.32 11.60
C ARG A 237 9.46 -11.84 11.74
N ALA A 238 9.02 -11.18 10.66
CA ALA A 238 8.58 -9.79 10.73
C ALA A 238 7.31 -9.64 11.60
N TYR A 239 6.32 -10.52 11.45
CA TYR A 239 5.14 -10.52 12.33
C TYR A 239 5.47 -10.83 13.80
N GLU A 240 6.45 -11.69 14.07
CA GLU A 240 6.95 -11.96 15.43
C GLU A 240 7.68 -10.76 16.02
N ARG A 241 8.47 -10.06 15.20
CA ARG A 241 9.19 -8.85 15.61
C ARG A 241 8.26 -7.69 15.90
N PHE A 242 7.19 -7.53 15.12
CA PHE A 242 6.25 -6.42 15.21
C PHE A 242 4.87 -6.91 15.68
N PRO A 243 4.71 -7.31 16.95
CA PRO A 243 3.49 -7.93 17.45
C PRO A 243 2.28 -6.99 17.46
N GLU A 244 2.47 -5.68 17.35
CA GLU A 244 1.38 -4.72 17.24
C GLU A 244 0.69 -4.75 15.87
N ILE A 245 1.38 -5.18 14.81
CA ILE A 245 0.85 -5.19 13.44
C ILE A 245 -0.39 -6.08 13.35
N GLY A 246 -1.41 -5.56 12.66
CA GLY A 246 -2.73 -6.18 12.56
C GLY A 246 -3.48 -6.26 13.88
N GLY A 247 -3.11 -5.41 14.85
CA GLY A 247 -3.79 -5.30 16.13
C GLY A 247 -3.64 -6.53 17.03
N ARG A 248 -2.68 -7.41 16.76
CA ARG A 248 -2.47 -8.65 17.52
C ARG A 248 -2.10 -8.37 18.98
N GLY A 249 -1.27 -7.35 19.23
CA GLY A 249 -0.73 -7.05 20.56
C GLY A 249 0.33 -8.08 20.99
N VAL A 250 1.00 -7.81 22.10
CA VAL A 250 1.85 -8.81 22.77
C VAL A 250 0.94 -9.94 23.29
N PRO A 251 1.29 -11.22 23.07
CA PRO A 251 0.57 -12.36 23.66
C PRO A 251 0.40 -12.24 25.18
#